data_AF-A0A8S9VY30-F1
#
_entry.id   AF-A0A8S9VY30-F1
#
_cell.length_a   1.000
_cell.length_b   1.000
_cell.length_c   1.000
_cell.angle_alpha   90.00
_cell.angle_beta   90.00
_cell.angle_gamma   90.00
#
_symmetry.space_group_name_H-M   'P 1'
#
loop_
_entity.id
_entity.type
_entity.pdbx_description
1 polymer ?
#
loop_
_entity_poly.entity_id
_entity_poly.type
_entity_poly.pdbx_seq_one_letter_code
_entity_poly.pdbx_strand_id
1 'polypeptide(L)'
;MNQSAKKIPCEILSIVEGKTWNNIVVQRKVSKKRLFFGKARKDLDINVGDKAYLEIDVMPSELPETPLRVTLYDANGVKIDWTIIQPSQIDTIR
;
A
#
# COMPACT_ATOMS: atom_id res chain seq x y z
N MET A 1 19.63 9.79 -9.85
CA MET A 1 19.51 8.36 -10.25
C MET A 1 18.13 7.91 -9.84
N ASN A 2 17.13 7.99 -10.72
CA ASN A 2 15.75 7.62 -10.39
C ASN A 2 15.65 6.11 -10.37
N GLN A 3 15.79 5.49 -9.19
CA GLN A 3 15.33 4.12 -8.99
C GLN A 3 13.83 4.13 -9.30
N SER A 4 13.45 3.43 -10.37
CA SER A 4 12.05 3.06 -10.59
C SER A 4 11.58 2.37 -9.30
N ALA A 5 10.67 3.01 -8.57
CA ALA A 5 10.10 2.42 -7.37
C ALA A 5 9.53 1.05 -7.76
N LYS A 6 10.03 0.00 -7.11
CA LYS A 6 9.66 -1.38 -7.44
C LYS A 6 8.18 -1.56 -7.13
N LYS A 7 7.36 -1.77 -8.17
CA LYS A 7 5.93 -2.10 -8.02
C LYS A 7 5.79 -3.50 -7.43
N ILE A 8 5.29 -3.60 -6.20
CA ILE A 8 5.09 -4.86 -5.49
C ILE A 8 3.63 -5.29 -5.66
N PRO A 9 3.33 -6.41 -6.34
CA PRO A 9 1.96 -6.84 -6.57
C PRO A 9 1.20 -7.22 -5.30
N CYS A 10 -0.04 -6.73 -5.19
CA CYS A 10 -1.01 -7.11 -4.17
C CYS A 10 -2.41 -7.25 -4.77
N GLU A 11 -3.38 -7.53 -3.91
CA GLU A 11 -4.79 -7.66 -4.25
C GLU A 11 -5.62 -6.97 -3.18
N ILE A 12 -6.72 -6.32 -3.59
CA ILE A 12 -7.68 -5.71 -2.66
C ILE A 12 -8.50 -6.82 -2.00
N LEU A 13 -8.35 -6.97 -0.69
CA LEU A 13 -9.04 -8.00 0.09
C LEU A 13 -10.36 -7.51 0.68
N SER A 14 -10.40 -6.26 1.11
CA SER A 14 -11.63 -5.65 1.63
C SER A 14 -11.66 -4.15 1.38
N ILE A 15 -12.88 -3.63 1.23
CA ILE A 15 -13.20 -2.21 1.19
C ILE A 15 -14.32 -2.01 2.20
N VAL A 16 -14.09 -1.17 3.19
CA VAL A 16 -15.09 -0.81 4.20
C VAL A 16 -15.39 0.67 4.07
N GLU A 17 -16.63 0.99 3.70
CA GLU A 17 -17.06 2.37 3.57
C GLU A 17 -17.06 3.07 4.94
N GLY A 18 -16.38 4.22 5.00
CA GLY A 18 -16.44 5.13 6.15
C GLY A 18 -17.22 6.39 5.82
N LYS A 19 -17.34 7.33 6.77
CA LYS A 19 -18.07 8.59 6.54
C LYS A 19 -17.42 9.46 5.48
N THR A 20 -16.12 9.72 5.62
CA THR A 20 -15.34 10.59 4.71
C THR A 20 -14.46 9.80 3.75
N TRP A 21 -13.91 8.68 4.21
CA TRP A 21 -12.94 7.86 3.49
C TRP A 21 -13.32 6.39 3.58
N ASN A 22 -12.88 5.62 2.59
CA ASN A 22 -12.96 4.16 2.62
C ASN A 22 -11.69 3.60 3.26
N ASN A 23 -11.87 2.53 4.04
CA ASN A 23 -10.77 1.74 4.55
C ASN A 23 -10.53 0.56 3.62
N ILE A 24 -9.28 0.30 3.28
CA ILE A 24 -8.87 -0.75 2.36
C ILE A 24 -7.88 -1.66 3.05
N VAL A 25 -8.10 -2.97 2.92
CA VAL A 25 -7.10 -3.98 3.25
C VAL A 25 -6.62 -4.62 1.96
N VAL A 26 -5.30 -4.70 1.79
CA VAL A 26 -4.68 -5.43 0.68
C VAL A 26 -3.85 -6.59 1.20
N GLN A 27 -3.67 -7.60 0.36
CA GLN A 27 -2.81 -8.74 0.66
C GLN A 27 -1.69 -8.87 -0.36
N ARG A 28 -0.45 -9.02 0.12
CA ARG A 28 0.69 -9.37 -0.74
C ARG A 28 0.51 -10.79 -1.28
N LYS A 29 0.71 -10.96 -2.59
CA LYS A 29 0.50 -12.26 -3.24
C LYS A 29 1.46 -13.34 -2.72
N VAL A 30 2.73 -12.98 -2.56
CA VAL A 30 3.81 -13.89 -2.17
C VAL A 30 3.75 -14.22 -0.67
N SER A 31 3.83 -13.22 0.20
CA SER A 31 3.98 -13.47 1.63
C SER A 31 2.67 -13.55 2.41
N LYS A 32 1.54 -13.27 1.76
CA LYS A 32 0.21 -13.23 2.39
C LYS A 32 0.07 -12.20 3.52
N LYS A 33 1.09 -11.37 3.78
CA LYS A 33 1.02 -10.21 4.69
C LYS A 33 -0.05 -9.23 4.20
N ARG A 34 -0.75 -8.63 5.16
CA ARG A 34 -1.83 -7.68 4.92
C ARG A 34 -1.40 -6.28 5.35
N LEU A 35 -1.85 -5.29 4.60
CA LEU A 35 -1.65 -3.87 4.91
C LEU A 35 -2.99 -3.16 4.91
N PHE A 36 -3.10 -2.15 5.77
CA PHE A 36 -4.30 -1.35 5.96
C PHE A 36 -4.05 0.09 5.50
N PHE A 37 -5.03 0.63 4.80
CA PHE A 37 -5.07 1.98 4.27
C PHE A 37 -6.39 2.61 4.69
N GLY A 38 -6.35 3.73 5.42
CA GLY A 38 -7.53 4.29 6.09
C GLY A 38 -8.13 5.52 5.44
N LYS A 39 -7.53 6.03 4.35
CA LYS A 39 -7.86 7.33 3.77
C LYS A 39 -8.06 7.26 2.26
N ALA A 40 -8.57 6.13 1.76
CA ALA A 40 -8.89 6.00 0.35
C ALA A 40 -10.12 6.84 -0.01
N ARG A 41 -10.03 7.57 -1.12
CA ARG A 41 -11.15 8.36 -1.66
C ARG A 41 -12.34 7.46 -2.01
N LYS A 42 -13.55 8.01 -1.89
CA LYS A 42 -14.80 7.29 -2.19
C LYS A 42 -15.10 7.14 -3.68
N ASP A 43 -14.55 8.01 -4.51
CA ASP A 43 -14.81 8.06 -5.95
C ASP A 43 -13.79 7.27 -6.79
N LEU A 44 -13.06 6.35 -6.14
CA LEU A 44 -12.17 5.43 -6.82
C LEU A 44 -12.97 4.24 -7.36
N ASP A 45 -12.73 3.88 -8.62
CA ASP A 45 -13.27 2.67 -9.24
C ASP A 45 -12.42 1.46 -8.86
N ILE A 46 -12.67 0.92 -7.67
CA ILE A 46 -11.94 -0.22 -7.10
C ILE A 46 -12.90 -1.21 -6.45
N ASN A 47 -12.58 -2.49 -6.58
CA ASN A 47 -13.39 -3.61 -6.09
C ASN A 47 -12.54 -4.64 -5.34
N VAL A 48 -13.19 -5.44 -4.51
CA VAL A 48 -12.55 -6.60 -3.89
C VAL A 48 -12.15 -7.60 -4.98
N GLY A 49 -10.91 -8.10 -4.90
CA GLY A 49 -10.30 -8.98 -5.90
C GLY A 49 -9.44 -8.24 -6.93
N ASP A 50 -9.48 -6.91 -6.96
CA ASP A 50 -8.71 -6.14 -7.93
C ASP A 50 -7.21 -6.26 -7.71
N LYS A 51 -6.47 -6.29 -8.82
CA LYS A 51 -5.01 -6.22 -8.82
C LYS A 51 -4.59 -4.79 -8.46
N ALA A 52 -3.63 -4.70 -7.55
CA ALA A 52 -3.06 -3.44 -7.12
C ALA A 52 -1.54 -3.57 -6.94
N TYR A 53 -0.87 -2.43 -6.74
CA TYR A 53 0.57 -2.38 -6.54
C TYR A 53 0.92 -1.50 -5.35
N LEU A 54 1.96 -1.91 -4.63
CA LEU A 54 2.58 -1.13 -3.58
C LEU A 54 3.90 -0.56 -4.09
N GLU A 55 4.14 0.72 -3.81
CA GLU A 55 5.47 1.31 -3.85
C GLU A 55 5.93 1.60 -2.42
N ILE A 56 7.22 1.38 -2.14
CA ILE A 56 7.81 1.57 -0.82
C ILE A 56 8.91 2.62 -0.95
N ASP A 57 8.78 3.68 -0.16
CA ASP A 57 9.78 4.71 0.02
C ASP A 57 10.34 4.65 1.44
N VAL A 58 11.66 4.68 1.57
CA VAL A 58 12.34 4.83 2.86
C VAL A 58 12.22 6.29 3.27
N MET A 59 11.63 6.57 4.43
CA MET A 59 11.53 7.95 4.92
C MET A 59 12.86 8.39 5.54
N PRO A 60 13.30 9.65 5.40
CA PRO A 60 14.47 10.15 6.13
C PRO A 60 14.21 10.03 7.64
N SER A 61 15.09 9.34 8.37
CA SER A 61 15.01 9.19 9.83
C SER A 61 16.42 9.04 10.42
N GLU A 62 16.63 9.60 11.60
CA GLU A 62 17.85 9.40 12.39
C GLU A 62 17.80 8.11 13.22
N LEU A 63 16.65 7.41 13.22
CA LEU A 63 16.44 6.20 14.00
C LEU A 63 16.82 4.92 13.22
N PRO A 64 17.32 3.87 13.92
CA PRO A 64 17.79 2.63 13.28
C PRO A 64 16.70 1.92 12.47
N GLU A 65 15.47 1.93 12.97
CA GLU A 65 14.29 1.39 12.28
C GLU A 65 13.62 2.50 11.50
N THR A 66 14.18 2.79 10.33
CA THR A 66 13.66 3.83 9.47
C THR A 66 12.26 3.44 8.97
N PRO A 67 11.21 4.23 9.26
CA PRO A 67 9.86 3.91 8.84
C PRO A 67 9.75 3.95 7.31
N LEU A 68 8.85 3.11 6.80
CA LEU A 68 8.59 3.00 5.37
C LEU A 68 7.27 3.68 5.06
N ARG A 69 7.28 4.56 4.06
CA ARG A 69 6.05 5.01 3.42
C ARG A 69 5.67 4.00 2.36
N VAL A 70 4.46 3.46 2.45
CA VAL A 70 3.91 2.55 1.46
C VAL A 70 2.76 3.24 0.76
N THR A 71 2.85 3.39 -0.56
CA THR A 71 1.79 3.96 -1.39
C THR A 71 1.09 2.84 -2.14
N LEU A 72 -0.24 2.81 -2.09
CA LEU A 72 -1.10 1.87 -2.80
C LEU A 72 -1.59 2.51 -4.10
N TYR A 73 -1.47 1.77 -5.19
CA TYR A 73 -1.96 2.13 -6.51
C TYR A 73 -2.86 1.04 -7.07
N ASP A 74 -3.83 1.44 -7.90
CA ASP A 74 -4.63 0.50 -8.68
C ASP A 74 -3.82 -0.11 -9.85
N ALA A 75 -4.50 -0.92 -10.68
CA ALA A 75 -3.89 -1.54 -11.84
C ALA A 75 -3.41 -0.53 -12.91
N ASN A 76 -4.02 0.66 -12.96
CA ASN A 76 -3.74 1.72 -13.93
C ASN A 76 -2.65 2.69 -13.43
N GLY A 77 -2.17 2.54 -12.19
CA GLY A 77 -1.21 3.45 -11.57
C GLY A 77 -1.85 4.68 -10.93
N VAL A 78 -3.16 4.70 -10.74
CA VAL A 78 -3.86 5.72 -9.96
C VAL A 78 -3.60 5.47 -8.49
N LYS A 79 -3.14 6.50 -7.78
CA LYS A 79 -2.91 6.44 -6.34
C LYS A 79 -4.24 6.30 -5.59
N ILE A 80 -4.34 5.26 -4.77
CA ILE A 80 -5.50 4.99 -3.91
C ILE A 80 -5.31 5.68 -2.55
N ASP A 81 -4.21 5.37 -1.85
CA ASP A 81 -3.87 5.92 -0.53
C ASP A 81 -2.38 5.65 -0.22
N TRP A 82 -1.91 6.08 0.95
CA TRP A 82 -0.60 5.71 1.49
C TRP A 82 -0.66 5.55 3.01
N THR A 83 0.27 4.79 3.56
CA THR A 83 0.42 4.58 5.00
C THR A 83 1.89 4.53 5.39
N ILE A 84 2.17 4.65 6.69
CA ILE A 84 3.52 4.45 7.24
C ILE A 84 3.52 3.16 8.04
N ILE A 85 4.52 2.32 7.79
CA ILE A 85 4.71 1.07 8.50
C ILE A 85 6.13 0.92 9.00
N GLN A 86 6.30 0.04 9.98
CA GLN A 86 7.63 -0.44 10.35
C GLN A 86 8.14 -1.45 9.31
N PRO A 87 9.47 -1.55 9.08
CA PRO A 87 10.04 -2.54 8.16
C PRO A 87 9.60 -3.98 8.44
N SER A 88 9.35 -4.36 9.70
CA SER A 88 8.89 -5.70 10.08
C SER A 88 7.53 -6.09 9.49
N GLN A 89 6.68 -5.10 9.18
CA GLN A 89 5.31 -5.31 8.68
C GLN A 89 5.25 -5.65 7.19
N ILE A 90 6.37 -5.55 6.48
CA ILE A 90 6.45 -5.90 5.06
C ILE A 90 7.72 -6.68 4.79
N ASP A 91 7.66 -7.71 3.97
CA ASP A 91 8.90 -8.35 3.51
C ASP A 91 9.47 -7.46 2.41
N THR A 92 10.39 -6.57 2.79
CA THR A 92 11.27 -5.91 1.83
C THR A 92 11.97 -7.00 1.05
N ILE A 93 11.77 -7.01 -0.26
CA ILE A 93 12.42 -7.97 -1.16
C ILE A 93 13.92 -7.69 -1.04
N ARG A 94 14.64 -8.56 -0.32
CA ARG A 94 16.09 -8.66 -0.42
C ARG A 94 16.45 -9.12 -1.82
#